data_AF-A0A3R6L5F2-F1
#
_entry.id   AF-A0A3R6L5F2-F1
#
_cell.length_a   1.000
_cell.length_b   1.000
_cell.length_c   1.000
_cell.angle_alpha   90.00
_cell.angle_beta   90.00
_cell.angle_gamma   90.00
#
_symmetry.space_group_name_H-M   'P 1'
#
loop_
_entity.id
_entity.type
_entity.pdbx_description
1 polymer ?
#
loop_
_entity_poly.entity_id
_entity_poly.type
_entity_poly.pdbx_seq_one_letter_code
_entity_poly.pdbx_strand_id
1 'polypeptide(L)'
;MKQISLEEKVNNALKWLANRIASIQVYHWDEEYKKESLNDAWQKVQEQFKKDIDWNALTESQCKALHFGSWQSEEDVEEEISLIQSEYEKGHLTEDEFDKKVANEKNTLGLRLIPLYLYPALPIGITLTSIGGDEIVFDGSNIDTDVRFGCIAWGIKPKKD
;
A
#
# COMPACT_ATOMS: atom_id res chain seq x y z
N MET A 1 -7.26 30.72 8.08
CA MET A 1 -6.89 29.39 8.60
C MET A 1 -5.78 28.85 7.72
N LYS A 2 -4.71 28.32 8.32
CA LYS A 2 -3.59 27.73 7.57
C LYS A 2 -4.06 26.40 6.98
N GLN A 3 -3.86 26.18 5.68
CA GLN A 3 -4.16 24.89 5.06
C GLN A 3 -3.15 23.86 5.60
N ILE A 4 -3.64 22.83 6.28
CA ILE A 4 -2.82 21.73 6.81
C ILE A 4 -2.45 20.75 5.67
N SER A 5 -1.24 20.19 5.72
CA SER A 5 -0.77 19.24 4.70
C SER A 5 -1.49 17.89 4.80
N LEU A 6 -1.41 17.08 3.73
CA LEU A 6 -1.95 15.71 3.74
C LEU A 6 -1.29 14.86 4.84
N GLU A 7 0.03 14.95 4.95
CA GLU A 7 0.80 14.29 6.01
C GLU A 7 0.30 14.67 7.40
N GLU A 8 0.09 15.96 7.64
CA GLU A 8 -0.41 16.45 8.94
C GLU A 8 -1.83 15.93 9.23
N LYS A 9 -2.70 15.88 8.22
CA LYS A 9 -4.05 15.28 8.36
C LYS A 9 -3.99 13.82 8.75
N VAL A 10 -3.20 13.01 8.05
CA VAL A 10 -3.08 11.57 8.33
C VAL A 10 -2.43 11.32 9.69
N ASN A 11 -1.35 12.03 10.01
CA ASN A 11 -0.69 11.92 11.31
C ASN A 11 -1.62 12.30 12.47
N ASN A 12 -2.46 13.31 12.30
CA ASN A 12 -3.47 13.68 13.30
C ASN A 12 -4.53 12.58 13.48
N ALA A 13 -5.00 11.97 12.39
CA ALA A 13 -5.95 10.86 12.46
C ALA A 13 -5.34 9.61 13.13
N LEU A 14 -4.10 9.26 12.78
CA LEU A 14 -3.37 8.14 13.39
C LEU A 14 -3.09 8.39 14.88
N LYS A 15 -2.68 9.60 15.25
CA LYS A 15 -2.49 9.99 16.66
C LYS A 15 -3.79 9.88 17.45
N TRP A 16 -4.90 10.32 16.86
CA TRP A 16 -6.21 10.18 17.49
C TRP A 16 -6.60 8.71 17.68
N LEU A 17 -6.39 7.86 16.66
CA LEU A 17 -6.64 6.43 16.74
C LEU A 17 -5.79 5.77 17.85
N ALA A 18 -4.50 6.09 17.91
CA ALA A 18 -3.60 5.56 18.94
C ALA A 18 -4.06 5.93 20.35
N ASN A 19 -4.47 7.17 20.58
CA ASN A 19 -5.03 7.61 21.87
C ASN A 19 -6.36 6.89 22.21
N ARG A 20 -7.19 6.62 21.19
CA ARG A 20 -8.44 5.88 21.39
C ARG A 20 -8.18 4.42 21.75
N ILE A 21 -7.23 3.77 21.09
CA ILE A 21 -6.75 2.42 21.43
C ILE A 21 -6.20 2.41 22.86
N ALA A 22 -5.35 3.38 23.24
CA ALA A 22 -4.83 3.48 24.60
C ALA A 22 -5.95 3.61 25.64
N SER A 23 -6.99 4.41 25.36
CA SER A 23 -8.16 4.54 26.24
C SER A 23 -8.90 3.21 26.42
N ILE A 24 -9.08 2.45 25.33
CA ILE A 24 -9.72 1.12 25.34
C ILE A 24 -8.91 0.12 26.19
N GLN A 25 -7.58 0.21 26.17
CA GLN A 25 -6.70 -0.68 26.95
C GLN A 25 -6.60 -0.30 28.43
N VAL A 26 -6.56 1.00 28.74
CA VAL A 26 -6.33 1.51 30.10
C VAL A 26 -7.61 1.53 30.94
N TYR A 27 -8.76 1.75 30.33
CA TYR A 27 -10.02 1.82 31.07
C TYR A 27 -10.65 0.44 31.26
N HIS A 28 -11.26 0.24 32.44
CA HIS A 28 -11.95 -0.98 32.83
C HIS A 28 -13.35 -1.09 32.21
N TRP A 29 -13.45 -0.89 30.90
CA TRP A 29 -14.68 -1.13 30.16
C TRP A 29 -14.92 -2.63 29.98
N ASP A 30 -16.17 -3.00 29.79
CA ASP A 30 -16.52 -4.37 29.39
C ASP A 30 -16.02 -4.66 27.96
N GLU A 31 -15.83 -5.95 27.66
CA GLU A 31 -15.22 -6.39 26.40
C GLU A 31 -16.07 -6.09 25.17
N GLU A 32 -17.40 -6.06 25.31
CA GLU A 32 -18.31 -5.72 24.22
C GLU A 32 -18.16 -4.25 23.84
N TYR A 33 -18.17 -3.36 24.83
CA TYR A 33 -17.97 -1.93 24.62
C TYR A 33 -16.57 -1.59 24.09
N LYS A 34 -15.53 -2.31 24.52
CA LYS A 34 -14.17 -2.16 23.97
C LYS A 34 -14.14 -2.49 22.47
N LYS A 35 -14.77 -3.60 22.07
CA LYS A 35 -14.83 -4.03 20.67
C LYS A 35 -15.59 -3.03 19.81
N GLU A 36 -16.77 -2.60 20.25
CA GLU A 36 -17.56 -1.57 19.57
C GLU A 36 -16.76 -0.27 19.44
N SER A 37 -16.17 0.21 20.53
CA SER A 37 -15.35 1.42 20.55
C SER A 37 -14.15 1.38 19.60
N LEU A 38 -13.52 0.21 19.43
CA LEU A 38 -12.40 0.03 18.51
C LEU A 38 -12.88 0.07 17.06
N ASN A 39 -13.97 -0.64 16.75
CA ASN A 39 -14.54 -0.68 15.41
C ASN A 39 -15.02 0.71 14.97
N ASP A 40 -15.68 1.46 15.85
CA ASP A 40 -16.09 2.83 15.60
C ASP A 40 -14.91 3.77 15.33
N ALA A 41 -13.84 3.63 16.11
CA ALA A 41 -12.64 4.43 15.94
C ALA A 41 -11.95 4.11 14.61
N TRP A 42 -11.86 2.82 14.28
CA TRP A 42 -11.32 2.36 13.02
C TRP A 42 -12.12 2.90 11.84
N GLN A 43 -13.45 2.75 11.85
CA GLN A 43 -14.32 3.24 10.79
C GLN A 43 -14.17 4.75 10.58
N LYS A 44 -14.16 5.54 11.65
CA LYS A 44 -14.00 7.01 11.56
C LYS A 44 -12.69 7.42 10.89
N VAL A 45 -11.60 6.75 11.21
CA VAL A 45 -10.29 7.02 10.59
C VAL A 45 -10.31 6.63 9.11
N GLN A 46 -10.87 5.47 8.77
CA GLN A 46 -10.99 5.05 7.36
C GLN A 46 -11.85 6.00 6.53
N GLU A 47 -12.98 6.48 7.08
CA GLU A 47 -13.81 7.50 6.43
C GLU A 47 -13.08 8.82 6.24
N GLN A 48 -12.21 9.20 7.18
CA GLN A 48 -11.39 10.41 7.06
C GLN A 48 -10.33 10.24 5.96
N PHE A 49 -9.65 9.10 5.90
CA PHE A 49 -8.68 8.81 4.83
C PHE A 49 -9.31 8.83 3.44
N LYS A 50 -10.50 8.25 3.28
CA LYS A 50 -11.26 8.32 2.01
C LYS A 50 -11.55 9.75 1.55
N LYS A 51 -11.66 10.71 2.48
CA LYS A 51 -11.93 12.12 2.17
C LYS A 51 -10.66 12.92 1.90
N ASP A 52 -9.59 12.61 2.65
CA ASP A 52 -8.37 13.42 2.63
C ASP A 52 -7.36 12.97 1.57
N ILE A 53 -7.31 11.67 1.24
CA ILE A 53 -6.31 11.10 0.33
C ILE A 53 -6.87 11.12 -1.10
N ASP A 54 -6.27 11.95 -1.95
CA ASP A 54 -6.43 11.84 -3.40
C ASP A 54 -5.42 10.85 -3.97
N TRP A 55 -5.84 9.58 -4.04
CA TRP A 55 -4.99 8.47 -4.46
C TRP A 55 -4.42 8.61 -5.88
N ASN A 56 -5.13 9.30 -6.78
CA ASN A 56 -4.68 9.50 -8.16
C ASN A 56 -3.68 10.66 -8.30
N ALA A 57 -3.44 11.40 -7.22
CA ALA A 57 -2.55 12.56 -7.19
C ALA A 57 -1.39 12.42 -6.20
N LEU A 58 -1.26 11.27 -5.53
CA LEU A 58 -0.18 11.02 -4.58
C LEU A 58 1.19 11.19 -5.24
N THR A 59 2.02 12.04 -4.64
CA THR A 59 3.42 12.21 -5.04
C THR A 59 4.34 11.30 -4.23
N GLU A 60 5.60 11.20 -4.66
CA GLU A 60 6.59 10.38 -3.98
C GLU A 60 6.85 10.84 -2.54
N SER A 61 6.97 12.15 -2.31
CA SER A 61 7.11 12.71 -0.96
C SER A 61 5.90 12.41 -0.08
N GLN A 62 4.68 12.45 -0.64
CA GLN A 62 3.46 12.11 0.08
C GLN A 62 3.39 10.62 0.42
N CYS A 63 3.69 9.72 -0.53
CA CYS A 63 3.76 8.29 -0.26
C CYS A 63 4.76 7.98 0.87
N LYS A 64 5.93 8.62 0.86
CA LYS A 64 6.93 8.47 1.94
C LYS A 64 6.39 8.96 3.29
N ALA A 65 5.75 10.13 3.31
CA ALA A 65 5.14 10.69 4.51
C ALA A 65 4.00 9.83 5.08
N LEU A 66 3.28 9.13 4.20
CA LEU A 66 2.23 8.17 4.54
C LEU A 66 2.76 6.75 4.81
N HIS A 67 4.08 6.57 4.87
CA HIS A 67 4.76 5.31 5.18
C HIS A 67 4.53 4.19 4.15
N PHE A 68 4.29 4.52 2.88
CA PHE A 68 4.28 3.52 1.82
C PHE A 68 5.65 2.83 1.73
N GLY A 69 5.65 1.51 1.55
CA GLY A 69 6.86 0.72 1.43
C GLY A 69 7.51 0.88 0.05
N SER A 70 8.83 1.02 -0.02
CA SER A 70 9.57 0.79 -1.26
C SER A 70 9.64 -0.70 -1.50
N TRP A 71 9.20 -1.19 -2.66
CA TRP A 71 9.30 -2.62 -2.94
C TRP A 71 10.74 -3.06 -3.24
N GLN A 72 11.35 -2.48 -4.27
CA GLN A 72 12.68 -2.83 -4.76
C GLN A 72 13.41 -1.58 -5.25
N SER A 73 14.76 -1.60 -5.24
CA SER A 73 15.58 -0.60 -5.93
C SER A 73 15.74 -0.93 -7.43
N GLU A 74 16.38 -0.04 -8.18
CA GLU A 74 16.78 -0.33 -9.57
C GLU A 74 17.76 -1.50 -9.62
N GLU A 75 18.71 -1.58 -8.67
CA GLU A 75 19.68 -2.68 -8.62
C GLU A 75 19.01 -4.03 -8.34
N ASP A 76 18.02 -4.07 -7.43
CA ASP A 76 17.25 -5.28 -7.12
C ASP A 76 16.54 -5.82 -8.38
N VAL A 77 15.95 -4.93 -9.18
CA VAL A 77 15.25 -5.26 -10.44
C VAL A 77 16.24 -5.78 -11.49
N GLU A 78 17.42 -5.16 -11.61
CA GLU A 78 18.47 -5.62 -12.53
C GLU A 78 19.03 -7.00 -12.14
N GLU A 79 19.19 -7.26 -10.84
CA GLU A 79 19.60 -8.56 -10.33
C GLU A 79 18.56 -9.64 -10.68
N GLU A 80 17.27 -9.38 -10.43
CA GLU A 80 16.20 -10.34 -10.73
C GLU A 80 16.07 -10.61 -12.23
N ILE A 81 16.16 -9.58 -13.08
CA ILE A 81 16.19 -9.76 -14.55
C ILE A 81 17.38 -10.63 -14.97
N SER A 82 18.54 -10.48 -14.33
CA SER A 82 19.73 -11.30 -14.61
C SER A 82 19.51 -12.77 -14.23
N LEU A 83 18.78 -13.03 -13.13
CA LEU A 83 18.38 -14.38 -12.74
C LEU A 83 17.41 -14.99 -13.76
N ILE A 84 16.38 -14.23 -14.17
CA ILE A 84 15.41 -14.64 -15.19
C ILE A 84 16.12 -14.97 -16.52
N GLN A 85 17.08 -14.15 -16.94
CA GLN A 85 17.92 -14.40 -18.12
C GLN A 85 18.69 -15.72 -17.99
N SER A 86 19.27 -16.00 -16.81
CA SER A 86 19.97 -17.26 -16.58
C SER A 86 19.04 -18.48 -16.64
N GLU A 87 17.80 -18.37 -16.15
CA GLU A 87 16.80 -19.44 -16.26
C GLU A 87 16.42 -19.72 -17.72
N TYR A 88 16.24 -18.66 -18.52
CA TYR A 88 15.97 -18.76 -19.94
C TYR A 88 17.11 -19.44 -20.71
N GLU A 89 18.36 -19.04 -20.46
CA GLU A 89 19.55 -19.63 -21.09
C GLU A 89 19.74 -21.12 -20.75
N LYS A 90 19.26 -21.55 -19.57
CA LYS A 90 19.25 -22.96 -19.15
C LYS A 90 18.09 -23.76 -19.76
N GLY A 91 17.21 -23.12 -20.53
CA GLY A 91 16.04 -23.73 -21.15
C GLY A 91 14.89 -24.03 -20.18
N HIS A 92 14.85 -23.36 -19.02
CA HIS A 92 13.75 -23.51 -18.04
C HIS A 92 12.53 -22.64 -18.35
N LEU A 93 12.70 -21.64 -19.22
CA LEU A 93 11.63 -20.74 -19.65
C LEU A 93 11.50 -20.80 -21.17
N THR A 94 10.27 -20.69 -21.65
CA THR A 94 10.00 -20.32 -23.04
C THR A 94 10.30 -18.84 -23.27
N GLU A 95 10.43 -18.44 -24.54
CA GLU A 95 10.64 -17.02 -24.91
C GLU A 95 9.49 -16.13 -24.41
N ASP A 96 8.24 -16.57 -24.58
CA ASP A 96 7.05 -15.85 -24.09
C ASP A 96 7.05 -15.68 -22.56
N GLU A 97 7.45 -16.72 -21.82
CA GLU A 97 7.55 -16.66 -20.35
C GLU A 97 8.67 -15.74 -19.89
N PHE A 98 9.82 -15.79 -20.56
CA PHE A 98 10.94 -14.90 -20.31
C PHE A 98 10.54 -13.44 -20.52
N ASP A 99 9.99 -13.11 -21.69
CA ASP A 99 9.57 -11.76 -22.03
C ASP A 99 8.52 -11.23 -21.04
N LYS A 100 7.54 -12.07 -20.68
CA LYS A 100 6.53 -11.71 -19.68
C LYS A 100 7.15 -11.44 -18.32
N LYS A 101 8.03 -12.33 -17.81
CA LYS A 101 8.67 -12.16 -16.50
C LYS A 101 9.52 -10.89 -16.47
N VAL A 102 10.32 -10.62 -17.49
CA VAL A 102 11.14 -9.42 -17.58
C VAL A 102 10.28 -8.16 -17.66
N ALA A 103 9.18 -8.17 -18.43
CA ALA A 103 8.26 -7.06 -18.49
C ALA A 103 7.59 -6.78 -17.14
N ASN A 104 7.16 -7.83 -16.45
CA ASN A 104 6.57 -7.75 -15.11
C ASN A 104 7.57 -7.19 -14.09
N GLU A 105 8.80 -7.69 -14.05
CA GLU A 105 9.83 -7.20 -13.12
C GLU A 105 10.16 -5.73 -13.38
N LYS A 106 10.30 -5.33 -14.65
CA LYS A 106 10.44 -3.90 -14.99
C LYS A 106 9.25 -3.07 -14.54
N ASN A 107 8.06 -3.66 -14.51
CA ASN A 107 6.85 -2.96 -14.10
C ASN A 107 6.80 -2.70 -12.59
N THR A 108 7.59 -3.40 -11.77
CA THR A 108 7.69 -3.15 -10.31
C THR A 108 8.53 -1.91 -9.99
N LEU A 109 9.25 -1.36 -10.97
CA LEU A 109 10.12 -0.22 -10.76
C LEU A 109 9.34 1.02 -10.28
N GLY A 110 9.82 1.61 -9.18
CA GLY A 110 9.18 2.77 -8.55
C GLY A 110 7.88 2.44 -7.79
N LEU A 111 7.56 1.15 -7.59
CA LEU A 111 6.37 0.72 -6.87
C LEU A 111 6.43 1.12 -5.39
N ARG A 112 5.36 1.77 -4.93
CA ARG A 112 5.14 2.12 -3.51
C ARG A 112 4.01 1.28 -2.94
N LEU A 113 4.34 0.32 -2.08
CA LEU A 113 3.42 -0.60 -1.45
C LEU A 113 2.53 0.12 -0.44
N ILE A 114 1.25 -0.24 -0.46
CA ILE A 114 0.22 0.43 0.34
C ILE A 114 0.27 -0.11 1.78
N PRO A 115 0.41 0.74 2.80
CA PRO A 115 0.32 0.30 4.19
C PRO A 115 -1.02 -0.37 4.48
N LEU A 116 -1.01 -1.46 5.24
CA LEU A 116 -2.24 -2.22 5.54
C LEU A 116 -3.33 -1.34 6.16
N TYR A 117 -2.95 -0.32 6.93
CA TYR A 117 -3.91 0.56 7.57
C TYR A 117 -4.63 1.51 6.60
N LEU A 118 -4.15 1.67 5.36
CA LEU A 118 -4.80 2.46 4.31
C LEU A 118 -5.64 1.59 3.36
N TYR A 119 -5.50 0.26 3.41
CA TYR A 119 -6.23 -0.67 2.52
C TYR A 119 -7.75 -0.43 2.51
N PRO A 120 -8.46 -0.29 3.65
CA PRO A 120 -9.92 -0.08 3.62
C PRO A 120 -10.35 1.28 3.06
N ALA A 121 -9.40 2.22 2.88
CA ALA A 121 -9.63 3.53 2.29
C ALA A 121 -9.34 3.58 0.78
N LEU A 122 -8.93 2.46 0.16
CA LEU A 122 -8.72 2.39 -1.29
C LEU A 122 -10.03 2.64 -2.06
N PRO A 123 -10.00 3.51 -3.09
CA PRO A 123 -11.16 3.75 -3.92
C PRO A 123 -11.31 2.63 -4.97
N ILE A 124 -12.54 2.17 -5.19
CA ILE A 124 -12.87 1.29 -6.32
C ILE A 124 -12.50 2.02 -7.62
N GLY A 125 -11.90 1.29 -8.55
CA GLY A 125 -11.46 1.79 -9.85
C GLY A 125 -10.01 2.27 -9.89
N ILE A 126 -9.28 2.27 -8.78
CA ILE A 126 -7.85 2.58 -8.79
C ILE A 126 -7.04 1.46 -9.44
N THR A 127 -6.03 1.83 -10.23
CA THR A 127 -5.06 0.87 -10.75
C THR A 127 -4.03 0.54 -9.68
N LEU A 128 -3.86 -0.75 -9.41
CA LEU A 128 -2.84 -1.27 -8.49
C LEU A 128 -1.86 -2.16 -9.27
N THR A 129 -0.60 -2.14 -8.85
CA THR A 129 0.44 -3.05 -9.35
C THR A 129 0.87 -3.97 -8.23
N SER A 130 0.90 -5.28 -8.49
CA SER A 130 1.40 -6.27 -7.53
C SER A 130 2.92 -6.21 -7.43
N ILE A 131 3.47 -6.83 -6.38
CA ILE A 131 4.92 -7.05 -6.27
C ILE A 131 5.50 -7.95 -7.38
N GLY A 132 4.64 -8.67 -8.12
CA GLY A 132 5.04 -9.46 -9.30
C GLY A 132 4.79 -8.74 -10.63
N GLY A 133 4.52 -7.43 -10.60
CA GLY A 133 4.39 -6.60 -11.80
C GLY A 133 3.02 -6.60 -12.47
N ASP A 134 2.12 -7.51 -12.09
CA ASP A 134 0.76 -7.55 -12.67
C ASP A 134 -0.07 -6.33 -12.24
N GLU A 135 -0.80 -5.73 -13.18
CA GLU A 135 -1.70 -4.60 -12.92
C GLU A 135 -3.16 -5.03 -12.94
N ILE A 136 -3.94 -4.43 -12.04
CA ILE A 136 -5.39 -4.62 -12.00
C ILE A 136 -6.11 -3.29 -11.76
N VAL A 137 -7.40 -3.27 -12.06
CA VAL A 137 -8.32 -2.24 -11.57
C VAL A 137 -9.03 -2.79 -10.35
N PHE A 138 -8.85 -2.14 -9.19
CA PHE A 138 -9.39 -2.62 -7.92
C PHE A 138 -10.92 -2.53 -7.88
N ASP A 139 -11.59 -3.65 -7.58
CA ASP A 139 -13.06 -3.73 -7.48
C ASP A 139 -13.59 -3.79 -6.05
N GLY A 140 -12.70 -3.75 -5.05
CA GLY A 140 -13.03 -3.93 -3.64
C GLY A 140 -12.71 -5.31 -3.08
N SER A 141 -12.40 -6.30 -3.93
CA SER A 141 -12.24 -7.70 -3.53
C SER A 141 -11.20 -8.51 -4.35
N ASN A 142 -10.77 -8.01 -5.50
CA ASN A 142 -9.91 -8.72 -6.44
C ASN A 142 -8.40 -8.64 -6.15
N ILE A 143 -8.01 -8.44 -4.89
CA ILE A 143 -6.62 -8.55 -4.42
C ILE A 143 -6.50 -9.46 -3.21
N ASP A 144 -5.35 -10.12 -3.10
CA ASP A 144 -4.92 -10.67 -1.82
C ASP A 144 -4.36 -9.55 -0.93
N THR A 145 -4.72 -9.57 0.35
CA THR A 145 -4.22 -8.64 1.37
C THR A 145 -2.90 -9.10 2.01
N ASP A 146 -2.20 -9.99 1.31
CA ASP A 146 -0.94 -10.58 1.73
C ASP A 146 0.05 -9.48 2.17
N VAL A 147 0.52 -9.57 3.42
CA VAL A 147 1.29 -8.49 4.05
C VAL A 147 2.79 -8.75 3.91
N ARG A 148 3.53 -7.74 3.45
CA ARG A 148 4.99 -7.67 3.42
C ARG A 148 5.42 -6.36 4.07
N PHE A 149 6.19 -6.44 5.15
CA PHE A 149 6.71 -5.25 5.86
C PHE A 149 5.63 -4.26 6.33
N GLY A 150 4.44 -4.76 6.71
CA GLY A 150 3.31 -3.91 7.13
C GLY A 150 2.52 -3.26 5.98
N CYS A 151 2.89 -3.54 4.74
CA CYS A 151 2.17 -3.14 3.52
C CYS A 151 1.51 -4.35 2.87
N ILE A 152 0.46 -4.14 2.09
CA ILE A 152 -0.08 -5.20 1.21
C ILE A 152 0.88 -5.43 0.04
N ALA A 153 0.85 -6.62 -0.56
CA ALA A 153 1.64 -7.00 -1.75
C ALA A 153 1.20 -6.28 -3.05
N TRP A 154 0.60 -5.11 -2.90
CA TRP A 154 0.07 -4.25 -3.94
C TRP A 154 0.45 -2.80 -3.64
N GLY A 155 0.77 -2.06 -4.69
CA GLY A 155 1.20 -0.69 -4.60
C GLY A 155 0.65 0.18 -5.72
N ILE A 156 1.05 1.45 -5.65
CA ILE A 156 0.83 2.45 -6.70
C ILE A 156 2.18 2.99 -7.18
N LYS A 157 2.17 3.57 -8.38
CA LYS A 157 3.28 4.36 -8.89
C LYS A 157 2.97 5.83 -8.63
N PRO A 158 3.66 6.49 -7.68
CA PRO A 158 3.38 7.88 -7.36
C PRO A 158 3.77 8.81 -8.50
N LYS A 159 3.19 10.01 -8.49
CA LYS A 159 3.65 11.11 -9.35
C LYS A 159 5.01 11.61 -8.85
N LYS A 160 5.83 12.09 -9.78
CA LYS A 160 7.01 12.89 -9.42
C LYS A 160 6.55 14.16 -8.72
N ASP A 161 7.31 14.60 -7.72
CA ASP A 161 7.07 15.85 -6.98
C ASP A 161 7.13 17.09 -7.89
#